data_AF-A0A959RNT7-F1
#
_entry.id   AF-A0A959RNT7-F1
#
_cell.length_a   1.000
_cell.length_b   1.000
_cell.length_c   1.000
_cell.angle_alpha   90.00
_cell.angle_beta   90.00
_cell.angle_gamma   90.00
#
_symmetry.space_group_name_H-M   'P 1'
#
loop_
_entity.id
_entity.type
_entity.pdbx_description
1 polymer ?
#
loop_
_entity_poly.entity_id
_entity_poly.type
_entity_poly.pdbx_seq_one_letter_code
_entity_poly.pdbx_strand_id
1 'polypeptide(L)' 'MGKGDKKTAKGKRFQGSFGKSRPANKKKKTGNQSSSADESSKKEAAPKKKAAKKAK' A
#
# COMPACT_ATOMS: atom_id res chain seq x y z
N MET A 1 -7.73 -11.57 -10.17
CA MET A 1 -8.12 -10.73 -11.34
C MET A 1 -7.14 -10.95 -12.50
N GLY A 2 -7.65 -11.13 -13.72
CA GLY A 2 -6.90 -11.59 -14.90
C GLY A 2 -6.21 -10.50 -15.73
N LYS A 3 -5.61 -10.89 -16.87
CA LYS A 3 -4.90 -9.98 -17.79
C LYS A 3 -5.83 -9.06 -18.59
N GLY A 4 -7.11 -9.42 -18.76
CA GLY A 4 -8.10 -8.60 -19.46
C GLY A 4 -8.71 -7.47 -18.62
N ASP A 5 -8.50 -7.46 -17.30
CA ASP A 5 -9.16 -6.50 -16.41
C ASP A 5 -8.45 -5.14 -16.41
N LYS A 6 -9.05 -4.19 -17.14
CA LYS A 6 -8.56 -2.82 -17.33
C LYS A 6 -8.53 -1.98 -16.05
N LYS A 7 -9.17 -2.42 -14.95
CA LYS A 7 -9.18 -1.69 -13.67
C LYS A 7 -7.98 -2.05 -12.80
N THR A 8 -7.31 -3.18 -13.05
CA THR A 8 -6.21 -3.67 -12.23
C THR A 8 -4.83 -3.29 -12.76
N ALA A 9 -3.82 -3.28 -11.89
CA ALA A 9 -2.43 -3.10 -12.28
C ALA A 9 -1.96 -4.16 -13.29
N LYS A 10 -2.47 -5.40 -13.17
CA LYS A 10 -2.11 -6.52 -14.04
C LYS A 10 -2.67 -6.35 -15.45
N GLY A 11 -3.95 -5.99 -15.60
CA GLY A 11 -4.52 -5.77 -16.93
C GLY A 11 -4.05 -4.47 -17.57
N LYS A 12 -3.77 -3.41 -16.79
CA LYS A 12 -3.09 -2.21 -17.30
C LYS A 12 -1.67 -2.49 -17.81
N ARG A 13 -0.93 -3.38 -17.14
CA ARG A 13 0.40 -3.80 -17.60
C ARG A 13 0.33 -4.59 -18.90
N PHE A 14 -0.64 -5.50 -19.01
CA PHE A 14 -0.83 -6.32 -20.21
C PHE A 14 -1.18 -5.46 -21.45
N GLN A 15 -2.06 -4.48 -21.30
CA GLN A 15 -2.45 -3.57 -22.39
C GLN A 15 -1.48 -2.38 -22.60
N GLY A 16 -0.41 -2.27 -21.82
CA GLY A 16 0.55 -1.16 -21.91
C GLY A 16 0.04 0.23 -21.44
N SER A 17 -1.23 0.38 -21.05
CA SER A 17 -1.80 1.67 -20.64
C SER A 17 -1.48 2.04 -19.18
N PHE A 18 -1.47 3.33 -18.87
CA PHE A 18 -1.32 3.86 -17.51
C PHE A 18 -2.68 4.27 -16.92
N GLY A 19 -2.74 4.45 -15.60
CA GLY A 19 -3.92 4.95 -14.93
C GLY A 19 -3.79 4.90 -13.41
N LYS A 20 -4.91 5.06 -12.72
CA LYS A 20 -5.00 5.03 -11.24
C LYS A 20 -4.26 3.84 -10.61
N SER A 21 -4.51 2.64 -11.13
CA SER A 21 -3.95 1.38 -10.63
C SER A 21 -2.55 1.05 -11.17
N ARG A 22 -2.11 1.70 -12.26
CA ARG A 22 -0.75 1.57 -12.81
C ARG A 22 -0.17 2.96 -13.14
N PRO A 23 0.36 3.69 -12.15
CA PRO A 23 0.94 5.01 -12.37
C PRO A 23 2.26 4.91 -13.13
N ALA A 24 2.58 5.93 -13.95
CA ALA A 24 3.85 6.00 -14.67
C ALA A 24 5.03 6.29 -13.73
N ASN A 25 4.83 7.19 -12.77
CA ASN A 25 5.83 7.59 -11.79
C ASN A 25 5.25 7.44 -10.39
N LYS A 26 6.09 7.14 -9.39
CA LYS A 26 5.67 6.98 -7.98
C LYS A 26 4.93 8.22 -7.43
N LYS A 27 5.29 9.42 -7.94
CA LYS A 27 4.63 10.71 -7.61
C LYS A 27 3.20 10.84 -8.17
N LYS A 28 2.84 10.07 -9.21
CA LYS A 28 1.50 10.07 -9.83
C LYS A 28 0.58 8.99 -9.23
N LYS A 29 0.84 8.55 -7.99
CA LYS A 29 -0.13 7.75 -7.22
C LYS A 29 -1.30 8.67 -6.83
N THR A 30 -2.19 8.95 -7.76
CA THR A 30 -3.47 9.55 -7.38
C THR A 30 -4.34 8.40 -6.90
N GLY A 31 -4.63 8.31 -5.59
CA GLY A 31 -5.70 7.48 -5.02
C GLY A 31 -5.36 6.45 -3.96
N ASN A 32 -6.33 6.33 -3.05
CA ASN A 32 -6.33 5.57 -1.81
C ASN A 32 -5.65 4.21 -1.97
N GLN A 33 -4.49 4.07 -1.33
CA GLN A 33 -3.73 2.82 -1.29
C GLN A 33 -4.48 1.87 -0.35
N SER A 34 -5.31 0.97 -0.88
CA SER A 34 -5.70 -0.22 -0.11
C SER A 34 -4.46 -1.11 -0.01
N SER A 35 -3.71 -0.90 1.06
CA SER A 35 -2.63 -1.73 1.55
C SER A 35 -3.15 -3.14 1.81
N SER A 36 -2.86 -4.07 0.91
CA SER A 36 -3.16 -5.49 1.12
C SER A 36 -2.12 -6.31 0.36
N ALA A 37 -0.92 -6.36 0.93
CA ALA A 37 0.07 -7.45 0.78
C ALA A 37 1.41 -6.96 1.35
N ASP A 38 1.51 -6.87 2.68
CA ASP A 38 2.78 -7.09 3.37
C ASP A 38 2.47 -7.80 4.68
N GLU A 39 2.09 -9.08 4.54
CA GLU A 39 1.97 -10.01 5.65
C GLU A 39 2.95 -11.14 5.36
N SER A 40 4.22 -10.91 5.69
CA SER A 40 5.23 -11.94 5.96
C SER A 40 6.61 -11.32 6.18
N SER A 41 6.82 -10.61 7.28
CA SER A 41 8.07 -10.73 8.05
C SER A 41 8.09 -9.89 9.33
N LYS A 42 8.50 -10.55 10.41
CA LYS A 42 8.89 -10.06 11.75
C LYS A 42 7.79 -9.79 12.78
N LYS A 43 7.39 -10.90 13.40
CA LYS A 43 7.44 -11.16 14.86
C LYS A 43 7.94 -10.01 15.75
N GLU A 44 7.10 -9.70 16.74
CA GLU A 44 7.43 -9.71 18.18
C GLU A 44 8.30 -8.56 18.76
N ALA A 45 7.67 -7.60 19.46
CA ALA A 45 7.99 -7.23 20.85
C ALA A 45 7.31 -5.91 21.31
N ALA A 46 6.31 -6.06 22.18
CA ALA A 46 5.87 -5.24 23.32
C ALA A 46 6.01 -3.70 23.34
N PRO A 47 4.91 -2.94 23.61
CA PRO A 47 4.98 -1.54 23.97
C PRO A 47 5.34 -1.36 25.46
N LYS A 48 6.57 -0.94 25.77
CA LYS A 48 6.89 -0.40 27.10
C LYS A 48 6.36 1.03 27.21
N LYS A 49 5.25 1.15 27.94
CA LYS A 49 4.59 2.38 28.40
C LYS A 49 5.62 3.44 28.83
N LYS A 50 5.64 4.59 28.16
CA LYS A 50 6.23 5.84 28.68
C LYS A 50 5.14 6.91 28.74
N ALA A 51 4.65 7.16 29.96
CA ALA A 51 3.90 8.33 30.44
C ALA A 51 3.12 7.85 31.68
N ALA A 52 3.05 8.49 32.85
CA ALA A 52 3.45 9.80 33.35
C ALA A 52 3.74 9.60 34.85
N LYS A 53 4.47 10.47 35.56
CA LYS A 53 3.89 11.59 36.30
C LYS A 53 5.02 12.50 36.77
N LYS A 54 4.96 13.79 36.43
CA LYS A 54 5.60 14.87 37.18
C LYS A 54 4.58 16.00 37.35
N ALA A 55 4.52 16.50 38.58
CA ALA A 55 4.02 17.80 39.03
C ALA A 55 2.52 18.11 38.92
N LYS A 56 1.85 18.14 40.08
CA LYS A 56 1.48 19.40 40.74
C LYS A 56 1.54 19.22 42.25
#